data_AF-A0A3D3ZRR7-F1
#
_entry.id   AF-A0A3D3ZRR7-F1
#
_cell.length_a   1.000
_cell.length_b   1.000
_cell.length_c   1.000
_cell.angle_alpha   90.00
_cell.angle_beta   90.00
_cell.angle_gamma   90.00
#
_symmetry.space_group_name_H-M   'P 1'
#
loop_
_entity.id
_entity.type
_entity.pdbx_description
1 polymer ?
#
loop_
_entity_poly.entity_id
_entity_poly.type
_entity_poly.pdbx_seq_one_letter_code
_entity_poly.pdbx_strand_id
1 'polypeptide(L)'
;FGTVAAPVYCTKIASKLVRTYTDRHGLKNLLQELLRVDISKFQQQSDWGAAELSKAQLEYAASDVLYLHQLREVLDIRLERENRSEMAQACFDFLPTRAQLDLAGWPEQDIFSH
;
A
#
# COMPACT_ATOMS: atom_id res chain seq x y z
N PHE A 1 -18.92 8.39 1.28
CA PHE A 1 -19.34 7.37 0.29
C PHE A 1 -19.98 6.14 0.92
N GLY A 2 -19.68 5.74 2.17
CA GLY A 2 -20.37 4.61 2.83
C GLY A 2 -20.13 3.24 2.18
N THR A 3 -19.22 3.17 1.22
CA THR A 3 -18.89 1.99 0.42
C THR A 3 -17.69 1.26 1.02
N VAL A 4 -17.73 -0.07 0.98
CA VAL A 4 -16.56 -0.90 1.29
C VAL A 4 -15.79 -1.17 0.02
N ALA A 5 -14.50 -0.81 -0.01
CA ALA A 5 -13.60 -1.20 -1.08
C ALA A 5 -13.19 -2.66 -0.86
N ALA A 6 -13.76 -3.58 -1.65
CA ALA A 6 -13.41 -4.99 -1.66
C ALA A 6 -13.75 -5.61 -3.04
N PRO A 7 -12.97 -6.58 -3.54
CA PRO A 7 -11.72 -7.10 -2.96
C PRO A 7 -10.56 -6.09 -3.05
N VAL A 8 -9.50 -6.29 -2.26
CA VAL A 8 -8.31 -5.40 -2.23
C VAL A 8 -7.01 -6.19 -2.35
N TYR A 9 -5.96 -5.51 -2.81
CA TYR A 9 -4.58 -5.98 -2.73
C TYR A 9 -3.73 -4.89 -2.10
N CYS A 10 -2.91 -5.23 -1.10
CA CYS A 10 -2.05 -4.26 -0.44
C CYS A 10 -0.57 -4.56 -0.69
N THR A 11 0.08 -3.78 -1.55
CA THR A 11 1.51 -3.90 -1.86
C THR A 11 2.41 -3.73 -0.64
N LYS A 12 1.98 -2.94 0.37
CA LYS A 12 2.70 -2.78 1.64
C LYS A 12 2.67 -4.06 2.48
N ILE A 13 1.52 -4.74 2.59
CA ILE A 13 1.39 -6.03 3.29
C ILE A 13 2.21 -7.09 2.55
N ALA A 14 2.02 -7.23 1.24
CA ALA A 14 2.78 -8.17 0.42
C ALA A 14 4.30 -7.93 0.57
N SER A 15 4.75 -6.67 0.53
CA SER A 15 6.15 -6.35 0.74
C SER A 15 6.65 -6.73 2.13
N LYS A 16 5.89 -6.49 3.21
CA LYS A 16 6.29 -6.90 4.57
C LYS A 16 6.45 -8.41 4.68
N LEU A 17 5.60 -9.17 3.98
CA LEU A 17 5.64 -10.61 3.97
C LEU A 17 6.81 -11.20 3.18
N VAL A 18 7.41 -10.50 2.21
CA VAL A 18 8.46 -11.10 1.35
C VAL A 18 9.80 -10.36 1.33
N ARG A 19 9.84 -9.09 1.76
CA ARG A 19 11.07 -8.29 1.85
C ARG A 19 11.52 -8.19 3.31
N THR A 20 11.72 -9.33 3.97
CA THR A 20 12.03 -9.46 5.40
C THR A 20 13.43 -8.97 5.81
N TYR A 21 14.28 -8.62 4.84
CA TYR A 21 15.62 -8.08 5.04
C TYR A 21 15.65 -6.54 5.23
N THR A 22 14.49 -5.88 5.22
CA THR A 22 14.40 -4.42 5.34
C THR A 22 13.13 -4.01 6.06
N ASP A 23 13.18 -2.84 6.70
CA ASP A 23 12.05 -2.12 7.29
C ASP A 23 11.38 -1.13 6.31
N ARG A 24 11.95 -0.94 5.12
CA ARG A 24 11.53 0.07 4.14
C ARG A 24 10.46 -0.47 3.19
N HIS A 25 9.18 -0.30 3.57
CA HIS A 25 8.02 -0.80 2.80
C HIS A 25 7.12 0.31 2.18
N GLY A 26 7.58 1.56 2.16
CA GLY A 26 6.86 2.65 1.49
C GLY A 26 6.98 2.59 -0.03
N LEU A 27 5.97 3.10 -0.76
CA LEU A 27 5.86 3.02 -2.23
C LEU A 27 7.15 3.40 -2.98
N LYS A 28 7.74 4.58 -2.71
CA LYS A 28 9.00 5.02 -3.33
C LYS A 28 10.12 3.97 -3.22
N ASN A 29 10.28 3.34 -2.05
CA ASN A 29 11.31 2.32 -1.85
C ASN A 29 11.01 1.05 -2.65
N LEU A 30 9.72 0.67 -2.73
CA LEU A 30 9.30 -0.48 -3.54
C LEU A 30 9.57 -0.23 -5.03
N LEU A 31 9.18 0.93 -5.54
CA LEU A 31 9.42 1.30 -6.95
C LEU A 31 10.90 1.35 -7.28
N GLN A 32 11.71 1.95 -6.41
CA GLN A 32 13.14 2.07 -6.63
C GLN A 32 13.85 0.71 -6.63
N GLU A 33 13.51 -0.16 -5.68
CA GLU A 33 14.18 -1.46 -5.54
C GLU A 33 13.68 -2.48 -6.57
N LEU A 34 12.35 -2.57 -6.75
CA LEU A 34 11.72 -3.63 -7.53
C LEU A 34 11.61 -3.29 -9.01
N LEU A 35 11.36 -2.02 -9.33
CA LEU A 35 11.11 -1.57 -10.70
C LEU A 35 12.17 -0.59 -11.23
N ARG A 36 13.15 -0.20 -10.42
CA ARG A 36 14.16 0.83 -10.74
C ARG A 36 13.55 2.17 -11.15
N VAL A 37 12.36 2.47 -10.61
CA VAL A 37 11.62 3.72 -10.83
C VAL A 37 11.81 4.64 -9.63
N ASP A 38 12.17 5.91 -9.87
CA ASP A 38 12.19 6.94 -8.82
C ASP A 38 10.96 7.83 -8.92
N ILE A 39 10.36 8.14 -7.76
CA ILE A 39 9.25 9.06 -7.63
C ILE A 39 9.57 10.14 -6.58
N SER A 40 9.08 11.35 -6.83
CA SER A 40 9.19 12.46 -5.87
C SER A 40 8.10 12.33 -4.79
N LYS A 41 8.46 12.66 -3.54
CA LYS A 41 7.51 12.77 -2.43
C LYS A 41 7.14 14.21 -2.09
N PHE A 42 7.64 15.18 -2.85
CA PHE A 42 7.58 16.59 -2.49
C PHE A 42 6.15 17.11 -2.28
N GLN A 43 5.18 16.57 -3.02
CA GLN A 43 3.77 16.98 -2.95
C GLN A 43 2.93 16.16 -1.96
N GLN A 44 3.53 15.23 -1.20
CA GLN A 44 2.79 14.41 -0.24
C GLN A 44 2.13 15.26 0.88
N GLN A 45 2.77 16.37 1.27
CA GLN A 45 2.31 17.26 2.35
C GLN A 45 1.90 18.66 1.82
N SER A 46 1.52 18.78 0.54
CA SER A 46 0.99 20.04 0.00
C SER A 46 -0.52 20.21 0.28
N ASP A 47 -1.08 21.39 -0.02
CA ASP A 47 -2.51 21.66 0.18
C ASP A 47 -3.37 20.94 -0.87
N TRP A 48 -3.85 19.75 -0.52
CA TRP A 48 -4.77 18.95 -1.32
C TRP A 48 -6.23 19.41 -1.23
N GLY A 49 -6.55 20.37 -0.35
CA GLY A 49 -7.87 20.98 -0.23
C GLY A 49 -8.06 22.21 -1.11
N ALA A 50 -7.01 22.64 -1.82
CA ALA A 50 -7.05 23.79 -2.70
C ALA A 50 -8.09 23.62 -3.83
N ALA A 51 -8.74 24.73 -4.21
CA ALA A 51 -9.75 24.73 -5.28
C ALA A 51 -9.17 24.33 -6.65
N GLU A 52 -7.89 24.63 -6.89
CA GLU A 52 -7.14 24.23 -8.08
C GLU A 52 -5.87 23.50 -7.67
N LEU A 53 -5.64 22.33 -8.26
CA LEU A 53 -4.42 21.56 -8.04
C LEU A 53 -3.32 22.03 -8.98
N SER A 54 -2.11 22.17 -8.45
CA SER A 54 -0.93 22.48 -9.24
C SER A 54 -0.54 21.31 -10.15
N LYS A 55 0.19 21.61 -11.24
CA LYS A 55 0.76 20.59 -12.14
C LYS A 55 1.60 19.56 -11.37
N ALA A 56 2.37 19.99 -10.38
CA ALA A 56 3.19 19.11 -9.57
C ALA A 56 2.34 18.16 -8.71
N GLN A 57 1.21 18.61 -8.15
CA GLN A 57 0.27 17.75 -7.43
C GLN A 57 -0.36 16.70 -8.36
N LEU A 58 -0.77 17.11 -9.57
CA LEU A 58 -1.31 16.18 -10.57
C LEU A 58 -0.30 15.11 -10.96
N GLU A 59 0.95 15.50 -11.22
CA GLU A 59 2.06 14.59 -11.52
C GLU A 59 2.33 13.61 -10.36
N TYR A 60 2.35 14.12 -9.12
CA TYR A 60 2.50 13.28 -7.93
C TYR A 60 1.37 12.26 -7.81
N ALA A 61 0.11 12.70 -7.90
CA ALA A 61 -1.07 11.83 -7.76
C ALA A 61 -1.08 10.72 -8.82
N ALA A 62 -0.72 11.05 -10.07
CA ALA A 62 -0.61 10.05 -11.13
C ALA A 62 0.50 9.03 -10.83
N SER A 63 1.68 9.50 -10.38
CA SER A 63 2.83 8.63 -10.10
C SER A 63 2.59 7.66 -8.93
N ASP A 64 1.75 8.03 -7.95
CA ASP A 64 1.42 7.20 -6.79
C ASP A 64 0.57 5.96 -7.15
N VAL A 65 -0.05 5.94 -8.34
CA VAL A 65 -0.90 4.81 -8.80
C VAL A 65 -0.40 4.13 -10.06
N LEU A 66 0.39 4.81 -10.89
CA LEU A 66 0.79 4.36 -12.22
C LEU A 66 1.46 2.97 -12.23
N TYR A 67 2.22 2.66 -11.18
CA TYR A 67 3.09 1.48 -11.12
C TYR A 67 2.57 0.35 -10.22
N LEU A 68 1.36 0.48 -9.66
CA LEU A 68 0.85 -0.47 -8.66
C LEU A 68 0.62 -1.88 -9.23
N HIS A 69 0.21 -1.98 -10.50
CA HIS A 69 0.01 -3.28 -11.16
C HIS A 69 1.34 -4.03 -11.36
N GLN A 70 2.37 -3.33 -11.85
CA GLN A 70 3.71 -3.91 -12.00
C GLN A 70 4.32 -4.30 -10.65
N LEU A 71 4.10 -3.50 -9.61
CA LEU A 71 4.50 -3.88 -8.25
C LEU A 71 3.81 -5.15 -7.77
N ARG A 72 2.50 -5.28 -8.00
CA ARG A 72 1.74 -6.48 -7.66
C ARG A 72 2.34 -7.71 -8.35
N GLU A 73 2.57 -7.67 -9.65
CA GLU A 73 3.16 -8.80 -10.40
C GLU A 73 4.49 -9.27 -9.79
N VAL A 74 5.40 -8.35 -9.48
CA VAL A 74 6.69 -8.69 -8.86
C VAL A 74 6.52 -9.25 -7.44
N LEU A 75 5.55 -8.74 -6.68
CA LEU A 75 5.29 -9.20 -5.32
C LEU A 75 4.60 -10.56 -5.30
N ASP A 76 3.72 -10.86 -6.26
CA ASP A 76 3.04 -12.14 -6.39
C ASP A 76 4.05 -13.27 -6.65
N ILE A 77 5.00 -13.06 -7.57
CA ILE A 77 6.11 -14.00 -7.82
C ILE A 77 6.92 -14.27 -6.53
N ARG A 78 7.17 -13.24 -5.73
CA ARG A 78 7.91 -13.39 -4.47
C ARG A 78 7.08 -14.09 -3.40
N LEU A 79 5.80 -13.80 -3.31
CA LEU A 79 4.88 -14.46 -2.37
C LEU A 79 4.80 -15.96 -2.65
N GLU A 80 4.69 -16.33 -3.92
CA GLU A 80 4.69 -17.73 -4.34
C GLU A 80 6.01 -18.42 -4.00
N ARG A 81 7.15 -17.80 -4.33
CA ARG A 81 8.49 -18.34 -4.01
C ARG A 81 8.67 -18.61 -2.52
N GLU A 82 8.16 -17.74 -1.66
CA GLU A 82 8.27 -17.87 -0.20
C GLU A 82 7.16 -18.73 0.43
N ASN A 83 6.23 -19.28 -0.38
CA ASN A 83 5.04 -20.01 0.07
C ASN A 83 4.14 -19.18 1.03
N ARG A 84 3.95 -17.88 0.73
CA ARG A 84 3.20 -16.92 1.56
C ARG A 84 1.95 -16.34 0.89
N SER A 85 1.58 -16.83 -0.30
CA SER A 85 0.43 -16.31 -1.07
C SER A 85 -0.89 -16.42 -0.30
N GLU A 86 -1.17 -17.57 0.32
CA GLU A 86 -2.40 -17.77 1.11
C GLU A 86 -2.47 -16.85 2.34
N MET A 87 -1.33 -16.65 3.02
CA MET A 87 -1.23 -15.73 4.15
C MET A 87 -1.48 -14.29 3.71
N ALA A 88 -0.94 -13.87 2.56
CA ALA A 88 -1.20 -12.55 2.01
C ALA A 88 -2.67 -12.37 1.65
N GLN A 89 -3.30 -13.38 1.03
CA GLN A 89 -4.73 -13.35 0.70
C GLN A 89 -5.60 -13.18 1.94
N ALA A 90 -5.36 -13.97 3.00
CA ALA A 90 -6.08 -13.83 4.26
C ALA A 90 -5.90 -12.41 4.88
N CYS A 91 -4.71 -11.82 4.78
CA CYS A 91 -4.48 -10.45 5.21
C CYS A 91 -5.27 -9.43 4.37
N PHE A 92 -5.37 -9.64 3.05
CA PHE A 92 -6.14 -8.77 2.16
C PHE A 92 -7.64 -8.84 2.43
N ASP A 93 -8.16 -10.05 2.65
CA ASP A 93 -9.56 -10.28 2.98
C ASP A 93 -9.96 -9.65 4.32
N PHE A 94 -9.02 -9.61 5.28
CA PHE A 94 -9.23 -8.93 6.57
C PHE A 94 -9.08 -7.40 6.51
N LEU A 95 -8.39 -6.86 5.52
CA LEU A 95 -8.02 -5.44 5.47
C LEU A 95 -9.23 -4.48 5.51
N PRO A 96 -10.36 -4.74 4.82
CA PRO A 96 -11.57 -3.93 4.99
C PRO A 96 -12.10 -3.92 6.43
N THR A 97 -12.07 -5.07 7.11
CA THR A 97 -12.46 -5.19 8.53
C THR A 97 -11.50 -4.43 9.44
N ARG A 98 -10.18 -4.51 9.19
CA ARG A 98 -9.19 -3.72 9.93
C ARG A 98 -9.47 -2.22 9.83
N ALA A 99 -9.81 -1.73 8.64
CA ALA A 99 -10.19 -0.33 8.45
C ALA A 99 -11.49 0.04 9.18
N GLN A 100 -12.47 -0.86 9.27
CA GLN A 100 -13.69 -0.65 10.06
C GLN A 100 -13.39 -0.60 11.57
N LEU A 101 -12.51 -1.47 12.06
CA LEU A 101 -12.07 -1.45 13.46
C LEU A 101 -11.39 -0.12 13.82
N ASP A 102 -10.59 0.45 12.91
CA ASP A 102 -9.96 1.75 13.11
C ASP A 102 -11.01 2.85 13.30
N LEU A 103 -12.04 2.87 12.44
CA LEU A 103 -13.16 3.82 12.55
C LEU A 103 -14.03 3.61 13.80
N ALA A 104 -14.11 2.37 14.29
CA ALA A 104 -14.90 2.00 15.46
C ALA A 104 -14.16 2.21 16.80
N GLY A 105 -12.93 2.74 16.76
CA GLY A 105 -12.19 3.17 17.96
C GLY A 105 -10.99 2.30 18.34
N TRP A 106 -10.54 1.39 17.47
CA TRP A 106 -9.38 0.51 17.72
C TRP A 106 -8.12 0.81 16.87
N PRO A 107 -7.78 2.04 16.45
CA PRO A 107 -6.71 2.28 15.47
C PRO A 107 -5.30 1.94 15.97
N GLU A 108 -5.06 2.04 17.27
CA GLU A 108 -3.74 1.77 17.89
C GLU A 108 -3.68 0.40 18.58
N GLN A 109 -4.82 -0.28 18.70
CA GLN A 109 -4.89 -1.61 19.30
C GLN A 109 -4.87 -2.67 18.22
N ASP A 110 -3.87 -3.53 18.28
CA ASP A 110 -3.96 -4.81 17.60
C ASP A 110 -5.03 -5.65 18.31
N ILE A 111 -6.15 -5.90 17.62
CA ILE A 111 -7.31 -6.62 18.17
C ILE A 111 -6.99 -8.08 18.50
N PHE A 112 -5.85 -8.59 18.03
CA PHE A 112 -5.35 -9.92 18.33
C PHE A 112 -4.40 -9.97 19.54
N SER A 113 -4.00 -8.82 20.09
CA SER A 113 -3.11 -8.73 21.25
C SER A 113 -3.88 -8.70 22.59
N HIS A 114 -3.22 -9.15 23.68
CA HIS A 114 -3.75 -9.13 25.06
C HIS A 114 -3.80 -7.72 25.66
#